data_AF-A0A7S0LIS1-F1
#
_entry.id   AF-A0A7S0LIS1-F1
#
_cell.length_a   1.000
_cell.length_b   1.000
_cell.length_c   1.000
_cell.angle_alpha   90.00
_cell.angle_beta   90.00
_cell.angle_gamma   90.00
#
_symmetry.space_group_name_H-M   'P 1'
#
loop_
_entity.id
_entity.type
_entity.pdbx_description
1 polymer ?
#
loop_
_entity_poly.entity_id
_entity_poly.type
_entity_poly.pdbx_seq_one_letter_code
_entity_poly.pdbx_strand_id
1 'polypeptide(L)'
;LEPPPEDASDGSKWLLTAWNEASAGIPAWPETKAIGTVGWRRIAGQGIEGSSLAAKLTGTSWTWAGISGLEFLERGQLKTPWGTGAWGILPKQKAGDFCEVGCAFVDFSGALHNARFDSQATPTSFETFRVGDGERIHGKAVAK
;
A
#
# COMPACT_ATOMS: atom_id res chain seq x y z
N LEU A 1 17.83 4.10 4.23
CA LEU A 1 16.99 4.58 5.34
C LEU A 1 17.51 5.93 5.79
N GLU A 2 16.67 6.78 6.37
CA GLU A 2 17.16 8.04 6.95
C GLU A 2 18.14 7.73 8.11
N PRO A 3 19.24 8.47 8.23
CA PRO A 3 20.14 8.32 9.36
C PRO A 3 19.41 8.69 10.66
N PRO A 4 19.81 8.12 11.81
CA PRO A 4 19.24 8.52 13.08
C PRO A 4 19.57 10.01 13.36
N PRO A 5 18.76 10.70 14.19
CA PRO A 5 19.08 12.04 14.68
C PRO A 5 20.50 12.14 15.24
N GLU A 6 21.11 13.33 15.17
CA GLU A 6 22.52 13.52 15.58
C GLU A 6 22.78 13.07 17.03
N ASP A 7 21.80 13.31 17.90
CA ASP A 7 21.79 12.99 19.33
C ASP A 7 21.35 11.55 19.66
N ALA A 8 21.11 10.71 18.65
CA ALA A 8 20.78 9.32 18.87
C ALA A 8 21.94 8.55 19.52
N SER A 9 21.57 7.60 20.39
CA SER A 9 22.53 6.73 21.06
C SER A 9 23.39 5.93 20.08
N ASP A 10 24.59 5.55 20.51
CA ASP A 10 25.51 4.74 19.70
C ASP A 10 24.89 3.40 19.29
N GLY A 11 24.03 2.82 20.13
CA GLY A 11 23.28 1.61 19.82
C GLY A 11 22.35 1.78 18.62
N SER A 12 21.72 2.95 18.46
CA SER A 12 20.84 3.24 17.31
C SER A 12 21.64 3.35 16.00
N LYS A 13 22.82 3.96 16.05
CA LYS A 13 23.75 4.08 14.91
C LYS A 13 24.31 2.70 14.51
N TRP A 14 24.64 1.87 15.51
CA TRP A 14 25.08 0.49 15.29
C TRP A 14 23.97 -0.36 14.66
N LEU A 15 22.75 -0.30 15.19
CA LEU A 15 21.60 -1.04 14.65
C LEU A 15 21.30 -0.68 13.19
N LEU A 16 21.35 0.61 12.83
CA LEU A 16 21.16 1.03 11.44
C LEU A 16 22.26 0.45 10.54
N THR A 17 23.51 0.49 10.99
CA THR A 17 24.66 -0.05 10.23
C THR A 17 24.51 -1.56 10.01
N ALA A 18 24.25 -2.32 11.08
CA ALA A 18 24.06 -3.77 11.02
C ALA A 18 22.89 -4.15 10.10
N TRP A 19 21.79 -3.38 10.14
CA TRP A 19 20.65 -3.56 9.24
C TRP A 19 21.01 -3.34 7.77
N ASN A 20 21.74 -2.26 7.46
CA ASN A 20 22.18 -1.94 6.10
C ASN A 20 23.17 -2.99 5.56
N GLU A 21 24.09 -3.47 6.39
CA GLU A 21 25.04 -4.54 6.03
C GLU A 21 24.30 -5.85 5.72
N ALA A 22 23.39 -6.27 6.60
CA ALA A 22 22.62 -7.50 6.41
C ALA A 22 21.73 -7.46 5.17
N SER A 23 21.06 -6.33 4.92
CA SER A 23 20.19 -6.15 3.74
C SER A 23 20.98 -6.15 2.43
N ALA A 24 22.18 -5.53 2.40
CA ALA A 24 23.06 -5.56 1.23
C ALA A 24 23.54 -6.98 0.86
N GLY A 25 23.62 -7.88 1.85
CA GLY A 25 24.01 -9.27 1.66
C GLY A 25 22.91 -10.20 1.09
N ILE A 26 21.67 -9.71 0.90
CA ILE A 26 20.55 -10.52 0.43
C ILE A 26 20.31 -10.25 -1.07
N PRO A 27 20.61 -11.19 -1.99
CA PRO A 27 20.57 -10.95 -3.44
C PRO A 27 19.20 -10.56 -4.00
N ALA A 28 18.12 -10.93 -3.30
CA ALA A 28 16.74 -10.59 -3.66
C ALA A 28 16.17 -9.48 -2.79
N TRP A 29 17.03 -8.66 -2.16
CA TRP A 29 16.56 -7.56 -1.34
C TRP A 29 15.87 -6.50 -2.21
N PRO A 30 14.60 -6.16 -1.92
CA PRO A 30 13.85 -5.22 -2.74
C PRO A 30 14.39 -3.79 -2.60
N GLU A 31 14.54 -3.08 -3.71
CA GLU A 31 14.97 -1.66 -3.74
C GLU A 31 13.93 -0.68 -3.17
N THR A 32 12.69 -1.14 -2.96
CA THR A 32 11.59 -0.25 -2.57
C THR A 32 11.61 0.10 -1.08
N LYS A 33 11.47 1.41 -0.79
CA LYS A 33 11.27 1.96 0.55
C LYS A 33 9.85 1.74 1.09
N ALA A 34 8.97 1.12 0.30
CA ALA A 34 7.60 0.80 0.70
C ALA A 34 7.49 -0.30 1.76
N ILE A 35 8.63 -0.89 2.09
CA ILE A 35 8.73 -2.03 2.99
C ILE A 35 9.18 -1.48 4.34
N GLY A 36 8.38 -1.71 5.38
CA GLY A 36 8.66 -1.22 6.72
C GLY A 36 10.00 -1.74 7.27
N THR A 37 10.32 -1.36 8.51
CA THR A 37 11.63 -1.56 9.18
C THR A 37 12.15 -3.00 9.22
N VAL A 38 11.37 -4.01 8.80
CA VAL A 38 11.78 -5.43 8.77
C VAL A 38 11.46 -6.17 7.47
N GLY A 39 11.38 -5.52 6.31
CA GLY A 39 11.32 -6.29 5.05
C GLY A 39 9.97 -6.97 4.71
N TRP A 40 8.93 -6.81 5.54
CA TRP A 40 7.64 -7.47 5.32
C TRP A 40 6.89 -6.88 4.12
N ARG A 41 6.93 -7.60 3.00
CA ARG A 41 6.15 -7.28 1.81
C ARG A 41 4.67 -7.57 2.08
N ARG A 42 3.79 -6.66 1.65
CA ARG A 42 2.36 -6.95 1.60
C ARG A 42 2.09 -7.93 0.47
N ILE A 43 1.34 -8.97 0.75
CA ILE A 43 1.12 -10.08 -0.18
C ILE A 43 -0.28 -9.96 -0.77
N ALA A 44 -0.42 -10.24 -2.07
CA ALA A 44 -1.72 -10.31 -2.73
C ALA A 44 -2.72 -11.13 -1.90
N GLY A 45 -3.86 -10.52 -1.60
CA GLY A 45 -4.97 -11.17 -0.92
C GLY A 45 -4.90 -11.12 0.60
N GLN A 46 -3.82 -10.58 1.17
CA GLN A 46 -3.68 -10.42 2.61
C GLN A 46 -4.86 -9.62 3.18
N GLY A 47 -5.53 -10.19 4.19
CA GLY A 47 -6.66 -9.54 4.86
C GLY A 47 -7.98 -9.50 4.07
N ILE A 48 -8.07 -10.14 2.90
CA ILE A 48 -9.34 -10.20 2.13
C ILE A 48 -10.37 -11.09 2.82
N GLU A 49 -9.95 -12.23 3.37
CA GLU A 49 -10.86 -13.20 3.99
C GLU A 49 -11.65 -12.57 5.15
N GLY A 50 -12.98 -12.63 5.09
CA GLY A 50 -13.88 -12.05 6.10
C GLY A 50 -13.98 -10.52 6.07
N SER A 51 -13.30 -9.81 5.16
CA SER A 51 -13.34 -8.34 5.10
C SER A 51 -14.58 -7.81 4.36
N SER A 52 -15.38 -7.01 5.06
CA SER A 52 -16.55 -6.33 4.47
C SER A 52 -16.15 -5.29 3.42
N LEU A 53 -14.98 -4.67 3.56
CA LEU A 53 -14.45 -3.79 2.53
C LEU A 53 -14.03 -4.58 1.28
N ALA A 54 -13.33 -5.70 1.46
CA ALA A 54 -12.91 -6.52 0.32
C ALA A 54 -14.12 -7.04 -0.47
N ALA A 55 -15.20 -7.43 0.21
CA ALA A 55 -16.44 -7.82 -0.42
C ALA A 55 -17.07 -6.71 -1.29
N LYS A 56 -16.92 -5.44 -0.88
CA LYS A 56 -17.42 -4.27 -1.64
C LYS A 56 -16.52 -3.90 -2.82
N LEU A 57 -15.21 -4.18 -2.73
CA LEU A 57 -14.25 -3.84 -3.78
C LEU A 57 -14.14 -4.92 -4.85
N THR A 58 -14.24 -6.19 -4.48
CA THR A 58 -14.04 -7.30 -5.43
C THR A 58 -15.02 -7.23 -6.61
N GLY A 59 -14.51 -7.29 -7.84
CA GLY A 59 -15.30 -7.22 -9.07
C GLY A 59 -15.80 -5.81 -9.43
N THR A 60 -15.25 -4.76 -8.82
CA THR A 60 -15.57 -3.36 -9.13
C THR A 60 -14.47 -2.69 -9.97
N SER A 61 -14.90 -1.71 -10.78
CA SER A 61 -14.03 -0.97 -11.70
C SER A 61 -13.90 0.49 -11.26
N TRP A 62 -12.70 1.04 -11.43
CA TRP A 62 -12.31 2.35 -10.93
C TRP A 62 -11.42 3.08 -11.93
N THR A 63 -11.30 4.38 -11.69
CA THR A 63 -10.25 5.22 -12.26
C THR A 63 -9.06 5.34 -11.30
N TRP A 64 -7.85 5.47 -11.85
CA TRP A 64 -6.63 5.84 -11.13
C TRP A 64 -6.10 7.14 -11.73
N ALA A 65 -6.08 8.22 -10.95
CA ALA A 65 -5.75 9.56 -11.46
C ALA A 65 -6.57 9.96 -12.70
N GLY A 66 -7.85 9.56 -12.73
CA GLY A 66 -8.76 9.80 -13.86
C GLY A 66 -8.65 8.80 -15.03
N ILE A 67 -7.66 7.90 -15.02
CA ILE A 67 -7.48 6.88 -16.07
C ILE A 67 -8.28 5.64 -15.69
N SER A 68 -9.22 5.22 -16.54
CA SER A 68 -10.06 4.03 -16.31
C SER A 68 -9.29 2.73 -16.56
N GLY A 69 -9.71 1.65 -15.91
CA GLY A 69 -9.18 0.30 -16.11
C GLY A 69 -8.56 -0.33 -14.87
N LEU A 70 -8.72 0.28 -13.69
CA LEU A 70 -8.39 -0.35 -12.41
C LEU A 70 -9.54 -1.27 -11.98
N GLU A 71 -9.26 -2.55 -11.74
CA GLU A 71 -10.23 -3.50 -11.21
C GLU A 71 -9.63 -4.30 -10.06
N PHE A 72 -10.41 -4.45 -8.98
CA PHE A 72 -10.05 -5.25 -7.81
C PHE A 72 -10.59 -6.67 -8.02
N LEU A 73 -9.72 -7.62 -8.32
CA LEU A 73 -10.10 -9.01 -8.60
C LEU A 73 -9.93 -9.89 -7.35
N GLU A 74 -10.45 -11.11 -7.41
CA GLU A 74 -10.32 -12.09 -6.35
C GLU A 74 -8.85 -12.38 -6.00
N ARG A 75 -8.64 -12.91 -4.78
CA ARG A 75 -7.32 -13.31 -4.26
C ARG A 75 -6.26 -12.20 -4.27
N GLY A 76 -6.70 -10.94 -4.37
CA GLY A 76 -5.82 -9.79 -4.31
C GLY A 76 -5.09 -9.45 -5.61
N GLN A 77 -5.61 -9.87 -6.78
CA GLN A 77 -5.07 -9.40 -8.06
C GLN A 77 -5.69 -8.06 -8.44
N LEU A 78 -4.87 -7.12 -8.91
CA LEU A 78 -5.33 -5.91 -9.60
C LEU A 78 -5.15 -6.07 -11.09
N LYS A 79 -6.18 -5.71 -11.85
CA LYS A 79 -6.03 -5.33 -13.25
C LYS A 79 -5.88 -3.82 -13.31
N THR A 80 -4.94 -3.33 -14.12
CA THR A 80 -4.69 -1.91 -14.31
C THR A 80 -4.55 -1.60 -15.79
N PRO A 81 -4.59 -0.32 -16.19
CA PRO A 81 -4.38 0.07 -17.58
C PRO A 81 -2.97 -0.26 -18.09
N TRP A 82 -2.02 -0.44 -17.18
CA TRP A 82 -0.60 -0.62 -17.50
C TRP A 82 -0.10 -2.03 -17.19
N GLY A 83 -1.00 -2.96 -16.82
CA GLY A 83 -0.66 -4.35 -16.52
C GLY A 83 -1.43 -4.88 -15.32
N THR A 84 -0.72 -5.57 -14.43
CA THR A 84 -1.29 -6.18 -13.24
C THR A 84 -0.62 -5.65 -11.98
N GLY A 85 -1.30 -5.80 -10.86
CA GLY A 85 -0.78 -5.45 -9.54
C GLY A 85 -1.34 -6.38 -8.47
N ALA A 86 -1.04 -6.05 -7.23
CA ALA A 86 -1.56 -6.76 -6.06
C ALA A 86 -2.36 -5.82 -5.16
N TRP A 87 -3.35 -6.36 -4.47
CA TRP A 87 -4.09 -5.64 -3.43
C TRP A 87 -4.44 -6.56 -2.26
N GLY A 88 -4.88 -5.93 -1.19
CA GLY A 88 -5.40 -6.58 -0.01
C GLY A 88 -5.89 -5.54 0.98
N ILE A 89 -6.21 -5.98 2.20
CA ILE A 89 -6.76 -5.14 3.25
C ILE A 89 -5.69 -4.88 4.30
N LEU A 90 -5.61 -3.63 4.72
CA LEU A 90 -4.70 -3.23 5.78
C LEU A 90 -5.25 -3.62 7.15
N PRO A 91 -4.40 -4.11 8.06
CA PRO A 91 -4.77 -4.20 9.45
C PRO A 91 -5.07 -2.79 9.97
N LYS A 92 -5.89 -2.71 11.02
CA LYS A 92 -6.20 -1.45 11.69
C LYS A 92 -4.90 -0.72 12.07
N GLN A 93 -4.77 0.54 11.67
CA GLN A 93 -3.61 1.38 12.00
C GLN A 93 -3.90 2.21 13.26
N LYS A 94 -2.93 3.04 13.69
CA LYS A 94 -3.10 3.88 14.87
C LYS A 94 -4.13 4.98 14.59
N ALA A 95 -4.76 5.46 15.65
CA ALA A 95 -5.69 6.58 15.56
C ALA A 95 -4.99 7.83 15.01
N GLY A 96 -5.63 8.53 14.08
CA GLY A 96 -5.06 9.70 13.41
C GLY A 96 -4.16 9.39 12.20
N ASP A 97 -3.84 8.12 11.93
CA ASP A 97 -3.16 7.75 10.68
C ASP A 97 -4.12 7.84 9.49
N PHE A 98 -3.57 8.05 8.28
CA PHE A 98 -4.35 8.07 7.03
C PHE A 98 -5.31 6.88 6.89
N CYS A 99 -4.90 5.72 7.42
CA CYS A 99 -5.63 4.46 7.34
C CYS A 99 -6.03 3.88 8.70
N GLU A 100 -6.60 4.72 9.57
CA GLU A 100 -7.08 4.32 10.88
C GLU A 100 -8.07 3.14 10.84
N VAL A 101 -9.03 3.13 9.91
CA VAL A 101 -10.02 2.04 9.78
C VAL A 101 -10.29 1.72 8.31
N GLY A 102 -10.29 0.42 7.98
CA GLY A 102 -10.86 -0.08 6.72
C GLY A 102 -10.19 0.48 5.48
N CYS A 103 -8.87 0.38 5.38
CA CYS A 103 -8.15 0.68 4.16
C CYS A 103 -7.75 -0.57 3.39
N ALA A 104 -7.56 -0.42 2.08
CA ALA A 104 -6.85 -1.38 1.27
C ALA A 104 -5.39 -0.94 1.07
N PHE A 105 -4.55 -1.85 0.60
CA PHE A 105 -3.36 -1.46 -0.13
C PHE A 105 -3.49 -1.83 -1.60
N VAL A 106 -2.77 -1.11 -2.45
CA VAL A 106 -2.57 -1.45 -3.86
C VAL A 106 -1.08 -1.35 -4.18
N ASP A 107 -0.54 -2.33 -4.88
CA ASP A 107 0.87 -2.41 -5.26
C ASP A 107 0.96 -2.53 -6.79
N PHE A 108 1.53 -1.51 -7.44
CA PHE A 108 1.84 -1.51 -8.86
C PHE A 108 3.33 -1.77 -9.07
N SER A 109 3.72 -3.05 -9.06
CA SER A 109 5.12 -3.45 -9.30
C SER A 109 6.14 -2.76 -8.37
N GLY A 110 5.83 -2.61 -7.09
CA GLY A 110 6.68 -2.00 -6.08
C GLY A 110 6.26 -0.58 -5.68
N ALA A 111 5.39 0.07 -6.45
CA ALA A 111 4.75 1.33 -6.08
C ALA A 111 3.53 1.05 -5.20
N LEU A 112 3.77 0.95 -3.88
CA LEU A 112 2.76 0.61 -2.89
C LEU A 112 2.00 1.86 -2.42
N HIS A 113 0.67 1.80 -2.45
CA HIS A 113 -0.20 2.83 -1.89
C HIS A 113 -1.11 2.25 -0.81
N ASN A 114 -1.35 3.06 0.23
CA ASN A 114 -2.48 2.87 1.13
C ASN A 114 -3.69 3.59 0.54
N ALA A 115 -4.83 2.91 0.43
CA ALA A 115 -6.04 3.44 -0.19
C ALA A 115 -7.19 3.47 0.80
N ARG A 116 -7.79 4.66 0.97
CA ARG A 116 -8.96 4.89 1.81
C ARG A 116 -10.16 5.19 0.91
N PHE A 117 -11.23 4.40 1.07
CA PHE A 117 -12.43 4.51 0.25
C PHE A 117 -13.52 5.30 0.97
N ASP A 118 -14.16 6.20 0.23
CA ASP A 118 -15.33 6.93 0.67
C ASP A 118 -16.56 6.44 -0.10
N SER A 119 -17.40 5.69 0.61
CA SER A 119 -18.69 5.17 0.11
C SER A 119 -19.83 6.18 0.12
N GLN A 120 -19.65 7.33 0.79
CA GLN A 120 -20.64 8.40 0.84
C GLN A 120 -20.41 9.44 -0.27
N ALA A 121 -19.20 9.50 -0.84
CA ALA A 121 -18.93 10.30 -2.03
C ALA A 121 -19.79 9.86 -3.22
N THR A 122 -20.18 10.81 -4.08
CA THR A 122 -20.94 10.55 -5.31
C THR A 122 -20.20 11.13 -6.54
N PRO A 123 -19.66 10.29 -7.44
CA PRO A 123 -19.57 8.84 -7.33
C PRO A 123 -18.65 8.42 -6.17
N THR A 124 -18.81 7.17 -5.70
CA THR A 124 -17.91 6.54 -4.74
C THR A 124 -16.46 6.79 -5.14
N SER A 125 -15.62 7.16 -4.19
CA SER A 125 -14.25 7.57 -4.48
C SER A 125 -13.24 6.96 -3.51
N PHE A 126 -11.96 7.10 -3.84
CA PHE A 126 -10.88 6.84 -2.90
C PHE A 126 -9.80 7.92 -3.02
N GLU A 127 -9.06 8.07 -1.93
CA GLU A 127 -7.78 8.77 -1.88
C GLU A 127 -6.71 7.76 -1.51
N THR A 128 -5.51 7.96 -2.04
CA THR A 128 -4.35 7.14 -1.68
C THR A 128 -3.18 7.97 -1.19
N PHE A 129 -2.27 7.28 -0.52
CA PHE A 129 -0.96 7.78 -0.13
C PHE A 129 0.10 6.74 -0.52
N ARG A 130 1.06 7.11 -1.37
CA ARG A 130 2.18 6.24 -1.75
C ARG A 130 3.18 6.13 -0.63
N VAL A 131 3.49 4.91 -0.24
CA VAL A 131 4.50 4.63 0.77
C VAL A 131 5.87 4.93 0.18
N GLY A 132 6.61 5.84 0.81
CA GLY A 132 7.99 6.18 0.46
C GLY A 132 8.19 7.67 0.14
N ASP A 133 7.26 8.28 -0.58
CA ASP A 133 7.33 9.70 -0.98
C ASP A 133 6.03 10.48 -0.74
N GLY A 134 4.95 9.80 -0.35
CA GLY A 134 3.69 10.42 0.03
C GLY A 134 2.87 10.98 -1.13
N GLU A 135 3.15 10.57 -2.37
CA GLU A 135 2.32 10.92 -3.52
C GLU A 135 0.85 10.55 -3.26
N ARG A 136 -0.06 11.49 -3.56
CA ARG A 136 -1.50 11.29 -3.38
C ARG A 136 -2.21 11.17 -4.72
N ILE A 137 -2.97 10.09 -4.87
CA ILE A 137 -3.79 9.84 -6.05
C ILE A 137 -5.25 9.70 -5.63
N HIS A 138 -6.14 10.25 -6.45
CA HIS A 138 -7.58 10.08 -6.32
C HIS A 138 -8.13 9.15 -7.40
N GLY A 139 -9.15 8.40 -7.05
CA GLY A 139 -9.90 7.56 -7.96
C GLY A 139 -11.39 7.60 -7.68
N LYS A 140 -12.17 7.22 -8.69
CA LYS A 140 -13.63 7.19 -8.65
C LYS A 140 -14.11 5.87 -9.21
N ALA A 141 -15.17 5.32 -8.62
CA ALA A 141 -15.86 4.16 -9.15
C ALA A 141 -16.40 4.49 -10.54
N VAL A 142 -16.25 3.54 -11.45
CA VAL A 142 -16.84 3.59 -12.78
C VAL A 142 -18.19 2.87 -12.70
N ALA A 143 -19.26 3.53 -13.15
CA ALA A 143 -20.56 2.88 -13.26
C ALA A 143 -20.45 1.68 -14.21
N LYS A 144 -21.02 0.53 -13.83
CA LYS A 144 -21.16 -0.61 -14.72
C LYS A 144 -22.13 -0.30 -15.85
#